data_AF-A0A6B0SNG0-F1
#
_entry.id   AF-A0A6B0SNG0-F1
#
_cell.length_a   1.000
_cell.length_b   1.000
_cell.length_c   1.000
_cell.angle_alpha   90.00
_cell.angle_beta   90.00
_cell.angle_gamma   90.00
#
_symmetry.space_group_name_H-M   'P 1'
#
loop_
_entity.id
_entity.type
_entity.pdbx_description
1 polymer ?
#
loop_
_entity_poly.entity_id
_entity_poly.type
_entity_poly.pdbx_seq_one_letter_code
_entity_poly.pdbx_strand_id
1 'polypeptide(L)'
;MSREPSNSTADAYSTDRAWSRRTILKLTGGGMAVGGIAGVAGGFQDDEDGGEGQDGDEGEDGDEGEAETGPDDSALVDDLIDPTWGYPLAADETGSVDVENVVAMETMSGAGAHENFPLDMASGEVLEFEFKFDPVGLHVEPGGVVHFFSAGGEHTATAYHEKYSNPEIELSTRLPEDVPGFTSPPVVEGESWLYQFHEEGIYDVLCLPHLPVGMVMRIVVMASGEDGAGDGMEDDSDGADDGTDDDMEGDVFTPSPTEGLLPNVKRVFDAPELTPENIVEEGSVAWADLTLTEE
;
A
#
# COMPACT_ATOMS: atom_id res chain seq x y z
N MET A 1 52.43 1.82 -0.18
CA MET A 1 51.40 2.29 0.76
C MET A 1 50.21 2.70 -0.12
N SER A 2 49.52 1.78 -0.80
CA SER A 2 48.53 0.80 -0.29
C SER A 2 47.35 1.48 0.40
N ARG A 3 46.28 1.71 -0.37
CA ARG A 3 44.87 1.56 0.01
C ARG A 3 44.00 1.73 -1.23
N GLU A 4 43.41 0.62 -1.66
CA GLU A 4 42.21 0.59 -2.50
C GLU A 4 40.97 0.91 -1.64
N PRO A 5 39.88 1.38 -2.26
CA PRO A 5 38.53 0.96 -1.90
C PRO A 5 37.82 0.43 -3.17
N SER A 6 37.61 -0.89 -3.25
CA SER A 6 36.36 -1.60 -2.89
C SER A 6 35.17 -1.29 -3.82
N ASN A 7 34.96 -2.22 -4.76
CA ASN A 7 33.70 -2.47 -5.45
C ASN A 7 32.53 -2.47 -4.45
N SER A 8 31.48 -1.70 -4.75
CA SER A 8 30.15 -1.92 -4.19
C SER A 8 29.23 -2.36 -5.32
N THR A 9 28.61 -3.50 -5.07
CA THR A 9 27.64 -4.25 -5.86
C THR A 9 26.42 -3.41 -6.25
N ALA A 10 26.21 -3.23 -7.55
CA ALA A 10 24.94 -2.84 -8.15
C ALA A 10 24.69 -3.82 -9.31
N ASP A 11 24.33 -5.04 -8.96
CA ASP A 11 23.91 -6.08 -9.89
C ASP A 11 23.16 -7.13 -9.07
N ALA A 12 21.83 -7.08 -9.12
CA ALA A 12 20.91 -8.23 -9.10
C ALA A 12 19.50 -7.81 -8.67
N TYR A 13 18.72 -7.24 -9.59
CA TYR A 13 17.27 -7.49 -9.65
C TYR A 13 16.85 -7.51 -11.13
N SER A 14 17.17 -8.63 -11.78
CA SER A 14 16.53 -9.04 -13.01
C SER A 14 16.35 -10.56 -12.92
N THR A 15 15.11 -10.97 -12.69
CA THR A 15 14.64 -12.29 -13.10
C THR A 15 13.16 -12.19 -13.43
N ASP A 16 12.85 -12.39 -14.71
CA ASP A 16 11.54 -12.80 -15.21
C ASP A 16 10.96 -13.92 -14.35
N ARG A 17 9.77 -13.69 -13.79
CA ARG A 17 8.91 -14.77 -13.26
C ARG A 17 7.45 -14.47 -13.60
N ALA A 18 6.88 -15.41 -14.36
CA ALA A 18 5.52 -15.42 -14.82
C ALA A 18 4.52 -15.29 -13.65
N TRP A 19 3.53 -14.42 -13.87
CA TRP A 19 2.48 -14.05 -12.94
C TRP A 19 1.58 -15.22 -12.53
N SER A 20 1.31 -15.29 -11.23
CA SER A 20 0.12 -15.94 -10.67
C SER A 20 -0.37 -15.04 -9.53
N ARG A 21 -1.47 -14.32 -9.80
CA ARG A 21 -2.06 -13.32 -8.90
C ARG A 21 -2.81 -14.00 -7.77
N ARG A 22 -2.18 -14.02 -6.58
CA ARG A 22 -2.81 -14.25 -5.27
C ARG A 22 -2.00 -13.46 -4.24
N THR A 23 -2.55 -12.36 -3.77
CA THR A 23 -1.97 -11.59 -2.66
C THR A 23 -2.11 -12.42 -1.40
N ILE A 24 -1.04 -13.10 -1.00
CA ILE A 24 -1.02 -13.88 0.24
C ILE A 24 -0.30 -13.03 1.29
N LEU A 25 -1.05 -12.41 2.20
CA LEU A 25 -0.51 -11.92 3.47
C LEU A 25 -0.02 -13.13 4.27
N LYS A 26 1.25 -13.52 4.06
CA LYS A 26 1.90 -14.52 4.89
C LYS A 26 2.41 -13.85 6.13
N LEU A 27 1.59 -13.82 7.18
CA LEU A 27 2.09 -13.53 8.52
C LEU A 27 3.06 -14.67 8.89
N THR A 28 4.36 -14.43 8.75
CA THR A 28 5.37 -15.42 9.15
C THR A 28 5.41 -15.47 10.68
N GLY A 29 4.69 -16.44 11.23
CA GLY A 29 4.42 -16.56 12.65
C GLY A 29 5.67 -16.62 13.53
N GLY A 30 6.10 -15.47 14.03
CA GLY A 30 6.86 -15.31 15.27
C GLY A 30 5.86 -15.08 16.40
N GLY A 31 5.37 -16.15 17.02
CA GLY A 31 4.23 -16.09 17.93
C GLY A 31 4.37 -15.08 19.08
N MET A 32 3.41 -14.16 19.17
CA MET A 32 3.05 -13.53 20.43
C MET A 32 1.81 -14.24 20.99
N ALA A 33 2.05 -15.08 22.00
CA ALA A 33 0.99 -15.48 22.91
C ALA A 33 0.43 -14.20 23.56
N VAL A 34 -0.78 -13.81 23.18
CA VAL A 34 -1.55 -12.79 23.90
C VAL A 34 -1.86 -13.37 25.28
N GLY A 35 -0.95 -13.13 26.22
CA GLY A 35 -1.10 -13.45 27.63
C GLY A 35 -2.21 -12.58 28.22
N GLY A 36 -3.43 -13.09 28.19
CA GLY A 36 -4.56 -12.52 28.92
C GLY A 36 -4.22 -12.43 30.41
N ILE A 37 -4.14 -11.22 30.94
CA ILE A 37 -4.06 -10.99 32.38
C ILE A 37 -5.46 -11.24 32.96
N ALA A 38 -5.75 -12.51 33.26
CA ALA A 38 -6.88 -12.89 34.08
C ALA A 38 -6.49 -14.08 34.95
N GLY A 39 -6.21 -13.81 36.22
CA GLY A 39 -5.97 -14.91 37.16
C GLY A 39 -5.77 -14.45 38.59
N VAL A 40 -6.85 -14.49 39.39
CA VAL A 40 -6.76 -15.08 40.74
C VAL A 40 -8.08 -15.81 41.04
N ALA A 41 -8.11 -17.14 40.85
CA ALA A 41 -8.77 -18.09 41.76
C ALA A 41 -8.70 -19.53 41.21
N GLY A 42 -7.96 -20.40 41.93
CA GLY A 42 -8.43 -21.76 42.24
C GLY A 42 -8.03 -22.93 41.32
N GLY A 43 -7.01 -23.68 41.76
CA GLY A 43 -7.20 -25.09 42.14
C GLY A 43 -6.89 -26.21 41.13
N PHE A 44 -6.10 -27.18 41.65
CA PHE A 44 -5.88 -28.59 41.24
C PHE A 44 -4.81 -28.81 40.14
N GLN A 45 -3.61 -29.32 40.46
CA GLN A 45 -3.18 -30.70 40.81
C GLN A 45 -3.29 -31.72 39.67
N ASP A 46 -2.11 -31.98 39.08
CA ASP A 46 -1.38 -33.25 38.95
C ASP A 46 -2.03 -34.52 38.35
N ASP A 47 -1.16 -35.14 37.55
CA ASP A 47 -0.92 -36.57 37.36
C ASP A 47 -1.72 -37.37 36.30
N GLU A 48 -0.92 -37.83 35.33
CA GLU A 48 -0.61 -39.24 35.05
C GLU A 48 -0.89 -39.80 33.65
N ASP A 49 0.19 -40.41 33.17
CA ASP A 49 0.48 -41.07 31.93
C ASP A 49 0.00 -42.53 31.97
N GLY A 50 -0.28 -43.13 30.81
CA GLY A 50 -0.36 -44.59 30.67
C GLY A 50 -1.61 -45.16 30.00
N GLY A 51 -1.42 -45.82 28.86
CA GLY A 51 -2.39 -46.79 28.32
C GLY A 51 -2.18 -47.16 26.85
N GLU A 52 -1.37 -48.18 26.59
CA GLU A 52 -1.29 -48.89 25.30
C GLU A 52 -2.50 -49.82 25.07
N GLY A 53 -2.87 -50.04 23.79
CA GLY A 53 -3.73 -51.14 23.31
C GLY A 53 -4.60 -50.71 22.12
N GLN A 54 -4.24 -50.99 20.87
CA GLN A 54 -4.36 -52.25 20.09
C GLN A 54 -5.63 -52.29 19.21
N ASP A 55 -5.37 -52.22 17.90
CA ASP A 55 -6.00 -52.82 16.72
C ASP A 55 -7.53 -52.76 16.49
N GLY A 56 -7.88 -52.14 15.36
CA GLY A 56 -8.76 -52.72 14.34
C GLY A 56 -10.21 -52.24 14.33
N ASP A 57 -10.56 -51.41 13.34
CA ASP A 57 -11.83 -51.55 12.62
C ASP A 57 -11.73 -50.85 11.25
N GLU A 58 -12.02 -51.61 10.19
CA GLU A 58 -12.18 -51.12 8.83
C GLU A 58 -13.63 -50.65 8.66
N GLY A 59 -13.81 -49.35 8.45
CA GLY A 59 -15.08 -48.75 8.03
C GLY A 59 -14.86 -47.97 6.73
N GLU A 60 -15.10 -48.61 5.60
CA GLU A 60 -15.44 -47.94 4.35
C GLU A 60 -16.81 -47.30 4.52
N ASP A 61 -16.85 -45.98 4.67
CA ASP A 61 -18.02 -45.19 4.33
C ASP A 61 -17.52 -43.99 3.49
N GLY A 62 -17.99 -43.96 2.24
CA GLY A 62 -17.68 -42.90 1.29
C GLY A 62 -18.31 -41.60 1.75
N ASP A 63 -17.46 -40.62 2.02
CA ASP A 63 -17.82 -39.22 2.11
C ASP A 63 -17.32 -38.55 0.83
N GLU A 64 -18.27 -38.15 -0.01
CA GLU A 64 -18.01 -37.39 -1.21
C GLU A 64 -17.42 -36.07 -0.76
N GLY A 65 -16.12 -35.88 -1.03
CA GLY A 65 -15.37 -34.71 -0.59
C GLY A 65 -16.07 -33.43 -1.03
N GLU A 66 -16.81 -32.82 -0.10
CA GLU A 66 -16.98 -31.39 -0.05
C GLU A 66 -15.56 -30.84 -0.09
N ALA A 67 -15.20 -30.20 -1.20
CA ALA A 67 -14.02 -29.37 -1.23
C ALA A 67 -14.28 -28.29 -0.18
N GLU A 68 -13.77 -28.51 1.03
CA GLU A 68 -13.62 -27.49 2.05
C GLU A 68 -12.85 -26.36 1.37
N THR A 69 -13.59 -25.38 0.85
CA THR A 69 -13.04 -24.08 0.53
C THR A 69 -12.48 -23.61 1.85
N GLY A 70 -11.15 -23.69 2.00
CA GLY A 70 -10.47 -23.13 3.16
C GLY A 70 -10.96 -21.70 3.39
N PRO A 71 -10.87 -21.19 4.64
CA PRO A 71 -11.30 -19.83 4.93
C PRO A 71 -10.75 -18.89 3.86
N ASP A 72 -11.63 -18.09 3.28
CA ASP A 72 -11.26 -17.11 2.29
C ASP A 72 -10.27 -16.15 2.95
N ASP A 73 -8.98 -16.29 2.65
CA ASP A 73 -7.92 -15.52 3.29
C ASP A 73 -8.16 -14.01 3.09
N SER A 74 -8.91 -13.58 2.06
CA SER A 74 -9.31 -12.18 1.86
C SER A 74 -10.23 -11.68 2.97
N ALA A 75 -11.19 -12.49 3.43
CA ALA A 75 -12.08 -12.14 4.53
C ALA A 75 -11.32 -11.98 5.87
N LEU A 76 -10.20 -12.67 6.04
CA LEU A 76 -9.33 -12.50 7.22
C LEU A 76 -8.54 -11.18 7.18
N VAL A 77 -8.21 -10.68 5.99
CA VAL A 77 -7.53 -9.39 5.82
C VAL A 77 -8.51 -8.24 6.05
N ASP A 78 -9.71 -8.34 5.48
CA ASP A 78 -10.77 -7.33 5.64
C ASP A 78 -11.18 -7.13 7.11
N ASP A 79 -11.20 -8.20 7.92
CA ASP A 79 -11.49 -8.13 9.35
C ASP A 79 -10.28 -7.62 10.19
N LEU A 80 -9.06 -7.67 9.65
CA LEU A 80 -7.83 -7.31 10.36
C LEU A 80 -7.44 -5.84 10.15
N ILE A 81 -7.58 -5.31 8.94
CA ILE A 81 -7.18 -3.96 8.57
C ILE A 81 -8.37 -3.02 8.72
N ASP A 82 -8.33 -2.12 9.71
CA ASP A 82 -9.42 -1.17 9.95
C ASP A 82 -9.55 -0.18 8.77
N PRO A 83 -10.76 0.08 8.24
CA PRO A 83 -10.94 0.93 7.06
C PRO A 83 -10.64 2.42 7.29
N THR A 84 -10.48 2.86 8.55
CA THR A 84 -10.08 4.23 8.92
C THR A 84 -8.66 4.28 9.48
N TRP A 85 -8.28 3.30 10.30
CA TRP A 85 -7.04 3.31 11.07
C TRP A 85 -5.96 2.37 10.53
N GLY A 86 -6.29 1.55 9.54
CA GLY A 86 -5.42 0.52 8.98
C GLY A 86 -4.89 -0.45 10.05
N TYR A 87 -3.70 -0.97 9.82
CA TYR A 87 -3.03 -1.89 10.75
C TYR A 87 -1.57 -1.47 10.97
N PRO A 88 -1.20 -0.99 12.18
CA PRO A 88 0.18 -0.63 12.48
C PRO A 88 1.03 -1.87 12.78
N LEU A 89 2.29 -1.83 12.38
CA LEU A 89 3.30 -2.85 12.65
C LEU A 89 4.49 -2.19 13.34
N ALA A 90 4.92 -2.76 14.46
CA ALA A 90 6.18 -2.36 15.08
C ALA A 90 7.38 -2.74 14.20
N ALA A 91 8.53 -2.11 14.42
CA ALA A 91 9.71 -2.32 13.58
C ALA A 91 10.22 -3.77 13.55
N ASP A 92 10.02 -4.55 14.63
CA ASP A 92 10.35 -5.97 14.67
C ASP A 92 9.30 -6.87 13.98
N GLU A 93 8.13 -6.31 13.66
CA GLU A 93 7.03 -6.98 12.95
C GLU A 93 6.95 -6.58 11.47
N THR A 94 7.59 -5.48 11.05
CA THR A 94 7.58 -5.00 9.66
C THR A 94 7.97 -6.08 8.64
N GLY A 95 8.97 -6.91 8.95
CA GLY A 95 9.39 -8.01 8.07
C GLY A 95 8.53 -9.27 8.15
N SER A 96 7.48 -9.27 8.97
CA SER A 96 6.60 -10.42 9.16
C SER A 96 5.48 -10.53 8.12
N VAL A 97 5.26 -9.47 7.33
CA VAL A 97 4.27 -9.39 6.27
C VAL A 97 4.95 -9.36 4.90
N ASP A 98 4.34 -10.05 3.94
CA ASP A 98 4.79 -10.11 2.55
C ASP A 98 3.68 -9.47 1.70
N VAL A 99 3.82 -8.18 1.40
CA VAL A 99 2.87 -7.37 0.63
C VAL A 99 3.60 -6.85 -0.60
N GLU A 100 2.98 -7.00 -1.77
CA GLU A 100 3.57 -6.61 -3.05
C GLU A 100 3.70 -5.08 -3.18
N ASN A 101 2.65 -4.34 -2.81
CA ASN A 101 2.62 -2.90 -2.90
C ASN A 101 3.29 -2.27 -1.68
N VAL A 102 4.57 -1.91 -1.81
CA VAL A 102 5.32 -1.24 -0.75
C VAL A 102 5.56 0.21 -1.12
N VAL A 103 5.21 1.13 -0.21
CA VAL A 103 5.50 2.56 -0.32
C VAL A 103 6.45 2.96 0.81
N ALA A 104 7.67 3.35 0.44
CA ALA A 104 8.63 3.91 1.37
C ALA A 104 8.29 5.37 1.67
N MET A 105 8.25 5.72 2.96
CA MET A 105 8.18 7.09 3.45
C MET A 105 9.56 7.50 3.92
N GLU A 106 10.10 8.56 3.32
CA GLU A 106 11.50 8.94 3.54
C GLU A 106 11.69 10.43 3.75
N THR A 107 12.62 10.75 4.64
CA THR A 107 13.26 12.06 4.74
C THR A 107 14.64 12.01 4.07
N MET A 108 14.79 12.65 2.91
CA MET A 108 16.05 12.76 2.19
C MET A 108 16.77 14.05 2.57
N SER A 109 17.99 13.95 3.10
CA SER A 109 18.82 15.13 3.36
C SER A 109 19.64 15.53 2.14
N GLY A 110 19.84 16.83 1.93
CA GLY A 110 20.64 17.39 0.85
C GLY A 110 19.80 17.94 -0.29
N ALA A 111 20.38 18.01 -1.49
CA ALA A 111 19.74 18.64 -2.65
C ALA A 111 18.53 17.85 -3.22
N GLY A 112 18.16 16.72 -2.62
CA GLY A 112 17.02 15.93 -3.07
C GLY A 112 17.20 15.29 -4.44
N ALA A 113 16.10 14.79 -5.00
CA ALA A 113 16.02 14.32 -6.39
C ALA A 113 15.70 15.47 -7.37
N HIS A 114 15.13 16.58 -6.88
CA HIS A 114 14.55 17.63 -7.71
C HIS A 114 15.20 18.98 -7.45
N GLU A 115 15.72 19.59 -8.50
CA GLU A 115 16.29 20.93 -8.40
C GLU A 115 15.21 21.96 -7.99
N ASN A 116 15.58 22.88 -7.11
CA ASN A 116 14.72 23.96 -6.62
C ASN A 116 13.41 23.48 -5.98
N PHE A 117 13.44 22.32 -5.31
CA PHE A 117 12.31 21.77 -4.57
C PHE A 117 12.80 21.11 -3.27
N PRO A 118 12.01 21.15 -2.17
CA PRO A 118 10.83 21.98 -1.97
C PRO A 118 11.22 23.42 -1.62
N LEU A 119 10.29 24.36 -1.78
CA LEU A 119 10.47 25.74 -1.37
C LEU A 119 9.93 25.95 0.06
N ASP A 120 10.67 26.68 0.88
CA ASP A 120 10.15 27.20 2.14
C ASP A 120 9.03 28.21 1.85
N MET A 121 7.84 27.90 2.34
CA MET A 121 6.63 28.67 2.04
C MET A 121 6.66 30.12 2.56
N ALA A 122 7.53 30.45 3.52
CA ALA A 122 7.63 31.78 4.11
C ALA A 122 8.68 32.65 3.42
N SER A 123 9.83 32.07 3.04
CA SER A 123 10.99 32.76 2.50
C SER A 123 11.14 32.60 0.99
N GLY A 124 10.58 31.53 0.40
CA GLY A 124 10.80 31.12 -0.99
C GLY A 124 12.18 30.53 -1.26
N GLU A 125 12.98 30.28 -0.22
CA GLU A 125 14.29 29.63 -0.35
C GLU A 125 14.12 28.12 -0.55
N VAL A 126 15.06 27.50 -1.26
CA VAL A 126 15.10 26.03 -1.43
C VAL A 126 15.50 25.38 -0.12
N LEU A 127 14.74 24.37 0.29
CA LEU A 127 15.04 23.55 1.46
C LEU A 127 16.01 22.43 1.09
N GLU A 128 17.01 22.17 1.94
CA GLU A 128 18.00 21.09 1.74
C GLU A 128 17.49 19.74 2.27
N PHE A 129 16.21 19.46 2.05
CA PHE A 129 15.58 18.18 2.36
C PHE A 129 14.34 17.98 1.51
N GLU A 130 14.12 16.73 1.10
CA GLU A 130 12.88 16.28 0.48
C GLU A 130 12.20 15.28 1.40
N PHE A 131 10.87 15.33 1.40
CA PHE A 131 10.03 14.37 2.10
C PHE A 131 9.12 13.71 1.07
N LYS A 132 9.19 12.39 0.96
CA LYS A 132 8.57 11.66 -0.15
C LYS A 132 7.84 10.41 0.30
N PHE A 133 6.83 10.06 -0.49
CA PHE A 133 6.40 8.69 -0.68
C PHE A 133 7.11 8.15 -1.93
N ASP A 134 7.58 6.91 -1.89
CA ASP A 134 8.27 6.26 -3.01
C ASP A 134 7.80 4.79 -3.12
N PRO A 135 7.05 4.42 -4.18
CA PRO A 135 6.66 5.26 -5.30
C PRO A 135 5.67 6.37 -4.89
N VAL A 136 5.64 7.44 -5.68
CA VAL A 136 4.77 8.62 -5.51
C VAL A 136 3.48 8.51 -6.33
N GLY A 137 3.48 7.66 -7.35
CA GLY A 137 2.30 7.19 -8.06
C GLY A 137 2.19 5.68 -7.95
N LEU A 138 1.02 5.12 -7.66
CA LEU A 138 0.85 3.67 -7.51
C LEU A 138 -0.52 3.22 -8.03
N HIS A 139 -0.55 2.20 -8.87
CA HIS A 139 -1.77 1.48 -9.25
C HIS A 139 -2.00 0.31 -8.30
N VAL A 140 -3.24 0.14 -7.85
CA VAL A 140 -3.67 -0.93 -6.95
C VAL A 140 -4.99 -1.51 -7.46
N GLU A 141 -5.16 -2.82 -7.43
CA GLU A 141 -6.46 -3.45 -7.71
C GLU A 141 -7.40 -3.30 -6.49
N PRO A 142 -8.73 -3.22 -6.69
CA PRO A 142 -9.70 -3.25 -5.58
C PRO A 142 -9.46 -4.42 -4.61
N GLY A 143 -9.49 -4.13 -3.32
CA GLY A 143 -9.12 -5.05 -2.23
C GLY A 143 -7.61 -5.13 -1.96
N GLY A 144 -6.78 -4.45 -2.74
CA GLY A 144 -5.32 -4.45 -2.61
C GLY A 144 -4.84 -3.78 -1.32
N VAL A 145 -3.84 -4.39 -0.68
CA VAL A 145 -3.17 -3.85 0.51
C VAL A 145 -1.90 -3.13 0.11
N VAL A 146 -1.68 -1.94 0.67
CA VAL A 146 -0.44 -1.17 0.56
C VAL A 146 0.28 -1.16 1.90
N HIS A 147 1.57 -1.45 1.86
CA HIS A 147 2.49 -1.42 2.98
C HIS A 147 3.28 -0.11 2.97
N PHE A 148 2.88 0.82 3.82
CA PHE A 148 3.61 2.06 4.07
C PHE A 148 4.72 1.81 5.08
N PHE A 149 5.97 1.90 4.65
CA PHE A 149 7.15 1.66 5.48
C PHE A 149 7.92 2.96 5.69
N SER A 150 8.21 3.33 6.94
CA SER A 150 9.10 4.47 7.20
C SER A 150 10.55 4.02 7.11
N ALA A 151 11.22 4.32 5.98
CA ALA A 151 12.64 4.00 5.82
C ALA A 151 13.55 5.02 6.52
N GLY A 152 13.01 6.17 6.94
CA GLY A 152 13.72 7.14 7.76
C GLY A 152 12.88 8.39 8.03
N GLY A 153 12.84 8.81 9.30
CA GLY A 153 12.04 9.95 9.75
C GLY A 153 10.76 9.53 10.50
N GLU A 154 9.89 10.50 10.74
CA GLU A 154 8.56 10.31 11.34
C GLU A 154 7.52 10.82 10.35
N HIS A 155 6.64 9.94 9.90
CA HIS A 155 5.71 10.22 8.81
C HIS A 155 4.28 9.81 9.15
N THR A 156 3.34 10.23 8.32
CA THR A 156 1.98 9.70 8.31
C THR A 156 1.59 9.40 6.86
N ALA A 157 0.70 8.43 6.67
CA ALA A 157 -0.04 8.23 5.44
C ALA A 157 -1.51 8.55 5.75
N THR A 158 -1.98 9.70 5.26
CA THR A 158 -3.30 10.25 5.58
C THR A 158 -4.05 10.55 4.29
N ALA A 159 -5.32 10.18 4.21
CA ALA A 159 -6.16 10.51 3.08
C ALA A 159 -6.29 12.03 2.94
N TYR A 160 -6.24 12.56 1.71
CA TYR A 160 -6.48 13.97 1.42
C TYR A 160 -7.99 14.27 1.55
N HIS A 161 -8.46 14.38 2.79
CA HIS A 161 -9.88 14.46 3.16
C HIS A 161 -10.16 15.64 4.09
N GLU A 162 -11.31 16.30 3.94
CA GLU A 162 -11.69 17.49 4.72
C GLU A 162 -11.67 17.27 6.24
N LYS A 163 -11.96 16.03 6.68
CA LYS A 163 -11.92 15.58 8.09
C LYS A 163 -10.56 15.83 8.77
N TYR A 164 -9.48 15.86 8.01
CA TYR A 164 -8.13 16.08 8.53
C TYR A 164 -7.67 17.54 8.41
N SER A 165 -8.55 18.44 7.99
CA SER A 165 -8.31 19.88 8.03
C SER A 165 -8.03 20.36 9.46
N ASN A 166 -7.22 21.39 9.57
CA ASN A 166 -6.93 22.08 10.82
C ASN A 166 -6.94 23.61 10.59
N PRO A 167 -6.83 24.45 11.64
CA PRO A 167 -6.88 25.91 11.47
C PRO A 167 -5.78 26.52 10.59
N GLU A 168 -4.69 25.79 10.33
CA GLU A 168 -3.56 26.24 9.52
C GLU A 168 -3.63 25.70 8.08
N ILE A 169 -4.33 24.58 7.87
CA ILE A 169 -4.41 23.85 6.61
C ILE A 169 -5.85 23.39 6.38
N GLU A 170 -6.49 23.97 5.37
CA GLU A 170 -7.81 23.55 4.88
C GLU A 170 -7.63 22.55 3.74
N LEU A 171 -8.24 21.37 3.86
CA LEU A 171 -8.19 20.30 2.86
C LEU A 171 -9.56 20.16 2.19
N SER A 172 -9.57 20.17 0.86
CA SER A 172 -10.70 19.63 0.07
C SER A 172 -10.57 18.11 -0.02
N THR A 173 -11.68 17.37 -0.06
CA THR A 173 -11.64 15.91 -0.27
C THR A 173 -11.22 15.58 -1.71
N ARG A 174 -10.25 14.67 -1.87
CA ARG A 174 -9.64 14.23 -3.15
C ARG A 174 -9.52 12.70 -3.23
N LEU A 175 -10.58 12.03 -2.79
CA LEU A 175 -10.79 10.59 -2.79
C LEU A 175 -12.23 10.29 -3.21
N PRO A 176 -12.59 9.02 -3.53
CA PRO A 176 -13.97 8.66 -3.87
C PRO A 176 -14.98 9.07 -2.78
N GLU A 177 -16.20 9.42 -3.19
CA GLU A 177 -17.22 10.04 -2.30
C GLU A 177 -17.58 9.18 -1.08
N ASP A 178 -17.61 7.85 -1.23
CA ASP A 178 -18.03 6.92 -0.19
C ASP A 178 -16.91 6.52 0.78
N VAL A 179 -15.68 7.01 0.55
CA VAL A 179 -14.54 6.69 1.43
C VAL A 179 -14.50 7.68 2.61
N PRO A 180 -14.57 7.22 3.88
CA PRO A 180 -14.71 8.09 5.06
C PRO A 180 -13.42 8.86 5.46
N GLY A 181 -12.34 8.69 4.69
CA GLY A 181 -10.99 9.12 5.01
C GLY A 181 -10.30 8.22 6.04
N PHE A 182 -8.99 8.04 5.86
CA PHE A 182 -8.14 7.19 6.69
C PHE A 182 -6.87 7.93 7.12
N THR A 183 -6.23 7.44 8.19
CA THR A 183 -4.90 7.91 8.59
C THR A 183 -4.15 6.85 9.37
N SER A 184 -2.85 6.75 9.10
CA SER A 184 -1.92 6.06 9.99
C SER A 184 -1.75 6.82 11.32
N PRO A 185 -1.29 6.15 12.40
CA PRO A 185 -0.56 6.84 13.45
C PRO A 185 0.75 7.44 12.89
N PRO A 186 1.51 8.23 13.67
CA PRO A 186 2.91 8.49 13.34
C PRO A 186 3.66 7.17 13.16
N VAL A 187 4.30 7.01 12.00
CA VAL A 187 5.13 5.86 11.64
C VAL A 187 6.58 6.31 11.68
N VAL A 188 7.35 5.81 12.64
CA VAL A 188 8.76 6.19 12.77
C VAL A 188 9.67 5.19 12.05
N GLU A 189 10.93 5.56 11.84
CA GLU A 189 11.93 4.74 11.16
C GLU A 189 11.89 3.27 11.61
N GLY A 190 11.77 2.38 10.62
CA GLY A 190 11.69 0.94 10.81
C GLY A 190 10.27 0.41 10.98
N GLU A 191 9.29 1.22 11.38
CA GLU A 191 7.90 0.82 11.56
C GLU A 191 7.12 0.80 10.24
N SER A 192 5.93 0.22 10.28
CA SER A 192 5.06 0.13 9.12
C SER A 192 3.59 0.30 9.45
N TRP A 193 2.83 0.60 8.40
CA TRP A 193 1.39 0.69 8.47
C TRP A 193 0.79 0.08 7.19
N LEU A 194 -0.18 -0.80 7.37
CA LEU A 194 -0.91 -1.41 6.27
C LEU A 194 -2.27 -0.74 6.10
N TYR A 195 -2.66 -0.53 4.86
CA TYR A 195 -3.99 -0.06 4.51
C TYR A 195 -4.52 -0.78 3.28
N GLN A 196 -5.81 -1.07 3.28
CA GLN A 196 -6.47 -1.78 2.20
C GLN A 196 -7.39 -0.84 1.44
N PHE A 197 -7.28 -0.84 0.12
CA PHE A 197 -8.04 0.02 -0.78
C PHE A 197 -9.14 -0.81 -1.45
N HIS A 198 -10.40 -0.42 -1.28
CA HIS A 198 -11.55 -1.17 -1.80
C HIS A 198 -12.29 -0.44 -2.92
N GLU A 199 -12.66 0.82 -2.70
CA GLU A 199 -13.42 1.58 -3.69
C GLU A 199 -12.53 1.96 -4.88
N GLU A 200 -13.07 1.87 -6.08
CA GLU A 200 -12.36 2.33 -7.27
C GLU A 200 -12.28 3.86 -7.31
N GLY A 201 -11.17 4.36 -7.84
CA GLY A 201 -10.94 5.79 -8.06
C GLY A 201 -9.57 6.28 -7.64
N ILE A 202 -9.44 7.61 -7.59
CA ILE A 202 -8.18 8.29 -7.26
C ILE A 202 -8.13 8.60 -5.79
N TYR A 203 -7.05 8.19 -5.14
CA TYR A 203 -6.75 8.47 -3.74
C TYR A 203 -5.51 9.35 -3.67
N ASP A 204 -5.71 10.65 -3.46
CA ASP A 204 -4.61 11.52 -3.07
C ASP A 204 -4.32 11.31 -1.56
N VAL A 205 -3.05 11.04 -1.24
CA VAL A 205 -2.58 10.76 0.13
C VAL A 205 -1.51 11.79 0.50
N LEU A 206 -1.50 12.21 1.76
CA LEU A 206 -0.58 13.22 2.30
C LEU A 206 0.11 12.73 3.56
N CYS A 207 1.29 13.31 3.83
CA CYS A 207 1.88 13.28 5.16
C CYS A 207 1.55 14.59 5.89
N LEU A 208 0.84 14.51 7.02
CA LEU A 208 0.34 15.69 7.74
C LEU A 208 1.44 16.70 8.13
N PRO A 209 2.55 16.32 8.79
CA PRO A 209 3.59 17.27 9.16
C PRO A 209 4.37 17.84 7.96
N HIS A 210 4.36 17.14 6.82
CA HIS A 210 5.20 17.47 5.67
C HIS A 210 4.40 17.91 4.43
N LEU A 211 3.08 18.11 4.57
CA LEU A 211 2.24 18.61 3.49
C LEU A 211 2.72 19.97 2.95
N PRO A 212 3.13 20.96 3.77
CA PRO A 212 3.60 22.25 3.23
C PRO A 212 4.85 22.16 2.36
N VAL A 213 5.63 21.09 2.52
CA VAL A 213 6.84 20.81 1.73
C VAL A 213 6.62 19.76 0.64
N GLY A 214 5.34 19.45 0.35
CA GLY A 214 4.95 18.67 -0.83
C GLY A 214 4.97 17.15 -0.66
N MET A 215 5.01 16.64 0.57
CA MET A 215 4.96 15.18 0.80
C MET A 215 3.53 14.66 0.59
N VAL A 216 3.23 14.35 -0.67
CA VAL A 216 1.96 13.80 -1.15
C VAL A 216 2.22 12.70 -2.17
N MET A 217 1.23 11.85 -2.40
CA MET A 217 1.24 10.83 -3.45
C MET A 217 -0.15 10.62 -4.02
N ARG A 218 -0.22 9.90 -5.15
CA ARG A 218 -1.47 9.46 -5.75
C ARG A 218 -1.51 7.94 -5.88
N ILE A 219 -2.60 7.34 -5.42
CA ILE A 219 -2.91 5.94 -5.63
C ILE A 219 -4.14 5.87 -6.54
N VAL A 220 -4.07 5.08 -7.61
CA VAL A 220 -5.20 4.82 -8.51
C VAL A 220 -5.67 3.40 -8.24
N VAL A 221 -6.93 3.27 -7.80
CA VAL A 221 -7.54 1.97 -7.53
C VAL A 221 -8.44 1.60 -8.71
N MET A 222 -8.05 0.58 -9.45
CA MET A 222 -8.72 0.18 -10.69
C MET A 222 -8.47 -1.30 -10.94
N ALA A 223 -9.48 -2.05 -11.36
CA ALA A 223 -9.28 -3.41 -11.84
C ALA A 223 -8.39 -3.42 -13.10
N SER A 224 -7.35 -4.25 -13.12
CA SER A 224 -6.61 -4.49 -14.36
C SER A 224 -7.54 -5.20 -15.35
N GLY A 225 -7.63 -4.72 -16.60
CA GLY A 225 -8.35 -5.42 -17.67
C GLY A 225 -7.92 -6.89 -17.79
N GLU A 226 -8.87 -7.78 -18.06
CA GLU A 226 -8.58 -9.20 -18.29
C GLU A 226 -8.00 -9.40 -19.70
N ASP A 227 -6.68 -9.42 -19.85
CA ASP A 227 -6.04 -9.93 -21.05
C ASP A 227 -4.84 -10.87 -20.76
N GLY A 228 -5.07 -12.19 -20.85
CA GLY A 228 -3.97 -13.11 -21.20
C GLY A 228 -3.92 -14.54 -20.67
N ALA A 229 -4.94 -15.11 -20.03
CA ALA A 229 -4.94 -16.54 -19.68
C ALA A 229 -6.19 -17.24 -20.22
N GLY A 230 -6.07 -17.79 -21.43
CA GLY A 230 -7.16 -18.48 -22.10
C GLY A 230 -7.54 -19.78 -21.41
N ASP A 231 -8.85 -20.00 -21.31
CA ASP A 231 -9.45 -21.32 -21.47
C ASP A 231 -10.41 -21.23 -22.65
N GLY A 232 -10.06 -21.94 -23.72
CA GLY A 232 -10.79 -21.90 -24.98
C GLY A 232 -12.23 -22.39 -24.82
N MET A 233 -13.16 -21.52 -25.17
CA MET A 233 -14.41 -21.93 -25.79
C MET A 233 -14.66 -21.01 -26.99
N GLU A 234 -14.35 -21.51 -28.19
CA GLU A 234 -14.80 -20.90 -29.43
C GLU A 234 -16.34 -21.00 -29.46
N ASP A 235 -17.03 -19.91 -29.15
CA ASP A 235 -18.44 -19.75 -29.51
C ASP A 235 -18.53 -18.66 -30.58
N ASP A 236 -18.61 -19.12 -31.83
CA ASP A 236 -18.84 -18.31 -33.01
C ASP A 236 -20.21 -17.62 -32.91
N SER A 237 -20.22 -16.41 -32.36
CA SER A 237 -21.35 -15.49 -32.40
C SER A 237 -20.87 -14.14 -32.91
N ASP A 238 -21.07 -13.93 -34.22
CA ASP A 238 -20.94 -12.66 -34.93
C ASP A 238 -21.61 -11.50 -34.16
N GLY A 239 -20.77 -10.72 -33.47
CA GLY A 239 -21.08 -9.44 -32.89
C GLY A 239 -19.77 -8.71 -32.67
N ALA A 240 -19.34 -7.94 -33.66
CA ALA A 240 -18.24 -7.01 -33.50
C ALA A 240 -18.68 -5.92 -32.51
N ASP A 241 -18.50 -6.21 -31.24
CA ASP A 241 -18.32 -5.21 -30.20
C ASP A 241 -16.80 -5.10 -30.03
N ASP A 242 -16.29 -3.99 -30.53
CA ASP A 242 -14.89 -3.60 -30.42
C ASP A 242 -14.64 -3.24 -28.96
N GLY A 243 -14.47 -4.26 -28.11
CA GLY A 243 -14.29 -4.13 -26.67
C GLY A 243 -12.92 -3.58 -26.26
N THR A 244 -12.42 -2.56 -26.97
CA THR A 244 -11.25 -1.78 -26.55
C THR A 244 -11.67 -0.40 -26.08
N ASP A 245 -12.60 -0.38 -25.14
CA ASP A 245 -13.02 0.79 -24.39
C ASP A 245 -13.01 0.35 -22.90
N ASP A 246 -11.83 -0.09 -22.42
CA ASP A 246 -11.46 -0.22 -20.98
C ASP A 246 -11.30 1.19 -20.40
N ASP A 247 -12.35 1.98 -20.60
CA ASP A 247 -12.26 3.42 -20.60
C ASP A 247 -12.13 3.92 -19.16
N MET A 248 -10.97 4.50 -18.84
CA MET A 248 -10.81 5.51 -17.78
C MET A 248 -11.78 6.72 -17.93
N GLU A 249 -12.75 6.65 -18.83
CA GLU A 249 -13.74 7.69 -19.09
C GLU A 249 -14.84 7.64 -18.02
N GLY A 250 -14.56 8.28 -16.88
CA GLY A 250 -15.55 8.56 -15.85
C GLY A 250 -15.08 9.64 -14.91
N ASP A 251 -16.02 10.35 -14.29
CA ASP A 251 -15.73 11.37 -13.26
C ASP A 251 -14.88 10.79 -12.11
N VAL A 252 -14.92 9.46 -11.89
CA VAL A 252 -14.20 8.70 -10.86
C VAL A 252 -12.67 8.73 -11.05
N PHE A 253 -12.19 8.76 -12.30
CA PHE A 253 -10.76 8.80 -12.65
C PHE A 253 -10.33 10.17 -13.19
N THR A 254 -11.16 11.20 -13.00
CA THR A 254 -10.75 12.58 -13.26
C THR A 254 -10.14 13.17 -12.00
N PRO A 255 -8.85 13.55 -11.99
CA PRO A 255 -8.21 14.08 -10.79
C PRO A 255 -8.84 15.39 -10.37
N SER A 256 -8.97 15.59 -9.05
CA SER A 256 -9.46 16.86 -8.51
C SER A 256 -8.53 18.01 -8.93
N PRO A 257 -9.09 19.19 -9.25
CA PRO A 257 -8.29 20.34 -9.66
C PRO A 257 -7.28 20.75 -8.58
N THR A 258 -6.13 21.26 -9.01
CA THR A 258 -5.03 21.65 -8.11
C THR A 258 -5.04 23.13 -7.74
N GLU A 259 -6.03 23.91 -8.20
CA GLU A 259 -6.17 25.29 -7.78
C GLU A 259 -6.45 25.41 -6.28
N GLY A 260 -5.67 26.27 -5.60
CA GLY A 260 -5.81 26.51 -4.17
C GLY A 260 -5.01 25.56 -3.28
N LEU A 261 -4.35 24.55 -3.86
CA LEU A 261 -3.37 23.73 -3.13
C LEU A 261 -2.13 24.55 -2.79
N LEU A 262 -1.37 24.08 -1.79
CA LEU A 262 -0.07 24.64 -1.45
C LEU A 262 0.89 24.50 -2.66
N PRO A 263 1.72 25.50 -2.98
CA PRO A 263 2.61 25.49 -4.15
C PRO A 263 3.44 24.22 -4.32
N ASN A 264 4.09 23.73 -3.25
CA ASN A 264 4.87 22.48 -3.34
C ASN A 264 3.98 21.26 -3.64
N VAL A 265 2.77 21.20 -3.05
CA VAL A 265 1.78 20.13 -3.29
C VAL A 265 1.26 20.18 -4.72
N LYS A 266 0.97 21.39 -5.22
CA LYS A 266 0.55 21.62 -6.59
C LYS A 266 1.62 21.14 -7.58
N ARG A 267 2.89 21.50 -7.35
CA ARG A 267 4.01 21.07 -8.22
C ARG A 267 4.09 19.55 -8.33
N VAL A 268 3.90 18.81 -7.24
CA VAL A 268 3.89 17.34 -7.26
C VAL A 268 2.67 16.82 -8.04
N PHE A 269 1.46 17.23 -7.69
CA PHE A 269 0.24 16.70 -8.36
C PHE A 269 0.07 17.14 -9.82
N ASP A 270 0.72 18.22 -10.24
CA ASP A 270 0.73 18.67 -11.64
C ASP A 270 1.82 17.98 -12.48
N ALA A 271 2.70 17.18 -11.87
CA ALA A 271 3.69 16.41 -12.60
C ALA A 271 2.98 15.50 -13.62
N PRO A 272 3.38 15.52 -14.90
CA PRO A 272 2.69 14.76 -15.95
C PRO A 272 2.74 13.25 -15.68
N GLU A 273 3.74 12.76 -14.95
CA GLU A 273 3.85 11.35 -14.57
C GLU A 273 2.76 10.91 -13.57
N LEU A 274 2.11 11.85 -12.85
CA LEU A 274 1.04 11.55 -11.89
C LEU A 274 -0.38 11.68 -12.44
N THR A 275 -0.55 11.70 -13.77
CA THR A 275 -1.89 11.48 -14.32
C THR A 275 -2.34 10.04 -14.05
N PRO A 276 -3.63 9.79 -13.78
CA PRO A 276 -4.12 8.44 -13.49
C PRO A 276 -3.74 7.42 -14.57
N GLU A 277 -3.80 7.83 -15.84
CA GLU A 277 -3.45 6.99 -16.99
C GLU A 277 -1.99 6.53 -16.94
N ASN A 278 -1.07 7.45 -16.66
CA ASN A 278 0.36 7.13 -16.57
C ASN A 278 0.67 6.25 -15.34
N ILE A 279 -0.03 6.46 -14.22
CA ILE A 279 0.12 5.62 -13.03
C ILE A 279 -0.34 4.18 -13.32
N VAL A 280 -1.45 3.99 -14.02
CA VAL A 280 -1.95 2.66 -14.37
C VAL A 280 -1.11 1.99 -15.46
N GLU A 281 -0.66 2.74 -16.47
CA GLU A 281 0.22 2.21 -17.53
C GLU A 281 1.56 1.71 -16.96
N GLU A 282 2.19 2.48 -16.09
CA GLU A 282 3.49 2.14 -15.50
C GLU A 282 3.37 1.23 -14.26
N GLY A 283 2.19 1.12 -13.67
CA GLY A 283 1.90 0.42 -12.42
C GLY A 283 2.45 1.15 -11.17
N SER A 284 3.59 1.83 -11.29
CA SER A 284 4.17 2.66 -10.24
C SER A 284 5.06 3.75 -10.84
N VAL A 285 5.11 4.91 -10.18
CA VAL A 285 5.95 6.06 -10.57
C VAL A 285 6.87 6.39 -9.40
N ALA A 286 8.18 6.28 -9.60
CA ALA A 286 9.15 6.60 -8.56
C ALA A 286 9.21 8.10 -8.30
N TRP A 287 9.50 8.51 -7.06
CA TRP A 287 9.65 9.93 -6.70
C TRP A 287 10.67 10.64 -7.61
N ALA A 288 11.81 10.01 -7.83
CA ALA A 288 12.90 10.60 -8.61
C ALA A 288 12.56 10.84 -10.09
N ASP A 289 11.51 10.21 -10.61
CA ASP A 289 11.11 10.31 -12.01
C ASP A 289 10.12 11.47 -12.26
N LEU A 290 9.66 12.18 -11.23
CA LEU A 290 8.76 13.31 -11.40
C LEU A 290 9.44 14.50 -12.11
N THR A 291 8.73 15.04 -13.11
CA THR A 291 9.11 16.29 -13.75
C THR A 291 8.43 17.47 -13.05
N LEU A 292 9.07 18.02 -12.01
CA LEU A 292 8.55 19.17 -11.27
C LEU A 292 8.83 20.50 -11.99
N THR A 293 7.83 21.09 -12.63
CA THR A 293 7.97 22.41 -13.25
C THR A 293 8.11 23.51 -12.20
N GLU A 294 8.91 24.54 -12.50
CA GLU A 294 8.90 25.80 -11.75
C GLU A 294 7.68 26.63 -12.16
N GLU A 295 7.00 27.27 -11.21
CA GLU A 295 5.96 28.28 -11.50
C GLU A 295 6.57 29.62 -11.96
#